data_AF-A0A351SEB7-F1
#
_entry.id   AF-A0A351SEB7-F1
#
_cell.length_a   1.000
_cell.length_b   1.000
_cell.length_c   1.000
_cell.angle_alpha   90.00
_cell.angle_beta   90.00
_cell.angle_gamma   90.00
#
_symmetry.space_group_name_H-M   'P 1'
#
loop_
_entity.id
_entity.type
_entity.pdbx_description
1 polymer ?
#
loop_
_entity_poly.entity_id
_entity_poly.type
_entity_poly.pdbx_seq_one_letter_code
_entity_poly.pdbx_strand_id
1 'polypeptide(L)'
;ARMEFIINNHVQLHPMAACHPERLDKSVQQQIKNLTARYPSPVEYFVSTLAEGIGSIAGAFYPKPVIIRLSDFKTNEYAQLLGGAVFEPEESNPMIGFRGAARYTHPMYAEGFALECKAIEWVRSVMGFTNLSVMIPFCRRVEEGQRTIAAMAEQGLKRDDSLKIYLMCEIPNNVVQVDAFAQDFDGFSIGS
;
A
#
# COMPACT_ATOMS: atom_id res chain seq x y z
N ALA A 1 -8.36 9.28 -0.08
CA ALA A 1 -7.18 9.72 -0.86
C ALA A 1 -6.47 8.52 -1.48
N ARG A 2 -5.68 8.74 -2.53
CA ARG A 2 -4.99 7.69 -3.32
C ARG A 2 -3.50 7.65 -2.99
N MET A 3 -3.01 6.52 -2.51
CA MET A 3 -1.60 6.36 -2.12
C MET A 3 -0.64 6.44 -3.32
N GLU A 4 -1.12 6.07 -4.50
CA GLU A 4 -0.38 6.06 -5.76
C GLU A 4 0.12 7.46 -6.14
N PHE A 5 -0.64 8.50 -5.79
CA PHE A 5 -0.21 9.87 -6.04
C PHE A 5 1.05 10.22 -5.23
N ILE A 6 1.12 9.77 -3.97
CA ILE A 6 2.28 10.02 -3.10
C ILE A 6 3.48 9.24 -3.63
N ILE A 7 3.27 7.97 -4.00
CA ILE A 7 4.35 7.11 -4.50
C ILE A 7 4.90 7.65 -5.83
N ASN A 8 4.05 8.03 -6.79
CA ASN A 8 4.52 8.51 -8.10
C ASN A 8 5.21 9.87 -8.06
N ASN A 9 4.78 10.77 -7.17
CA ASN A 9 5.26 12.17 -7.18
C ASN A 9 6.33 12.45 -6.12
N HIS A 10 6.34 11.70 -5.02
CA HIS A 10 7.22 12.00 -3.88
C HIS A 10 8.20 10.86 -3.60
N VAL A 11 7.74 9.59 -3.64
CA VAL A 11 8.61 8.44 -3.30
C VAL A 11 9.45 8.00 -4.51
N GLN A 12 8.84 7.86 -5.69
CA GLN A 12 9.46 7.51 -6.98
C GLN A 12 10.32 6.22 -7.01
N LEU A 13 10.36 5.48 -5.92
CA LEU A 13 11.16 4.28 -5.70
C LEU A 13 10.25 3.07 -5.56
N HIS A 14 10.56 2.00 -6.29
CA HIS A 14 9.86 0.73 -6.12
C HIS A 14 10.15 0.16 -4.72
N PRO A 15 9.13 -0.28 -3.95
CA PRO A 15 9.36 -0.73 -2.57
C PRO A 15 10.29 -1.94 -2.48
N MET A 16 10.17 -2.91 -3.40
CA MET A 16 11.12 -4.04 -3.44
C MET A 16 12.53 -3.63 -3.86
N ALA A 17 12.70 -2.53 -4.61
CA ALA A 17 14.01 -1.96 -4.91
C ALA A 17 14.63 -1.27 -3.69
N ALA A 18 13.80 -0.74 -2.79
CA ALA A 18 14.25 -0.24 -1.49
C ALA A 18 14.74 -1.38 -0.58
N CYS A 19 14.03 -2.51 -0.56
CA CYS A 19 14.40 -3.69 0.23
C CYS A 19 15.62 -4.44 -0.34
N HIS A 20 15.71 -4.56 -1.67
CA HIS A 20 16.71 -5.38 -2.34
C HIS A 20 17.50 -4.62 -3.41
N PRO A 21 18.21 -3.52 -3.05
CA PRO A 21 19.00 -2.77 -4.01
C PRO A 21 20.11 -3.62 -4.65
N GLU A 22 20.59 -4.66 -3.98
CA GLU A 22 21.62 -5.58 -4.47
C GLU A 22 21.21 -6.37 -5.72
N ARG A 23 19.91 -6.53 -5.97
CA ARG A 23 19.38 -7.20 -7.16
C ARG A 23 19.39 -6.33 -8.42
N LEU A 24 19.75 -5.06 -8.29
CA LEU A 24 19.72 -4.06 -9.36
C LEU A 24 21.11 -3.80 -9.91
N ASP A 25 21.19 -3.29 -11.14
CA ASP A 25 22.47 -2.88 -11.74
C ASP A 25 23.12 -1.72 -10.96
N LYS A 26 24.44 -1.61 -11.07
CA LYS A 26 25.22 -0.59 -10.33
C LYS A 26 24.79 0.84 -10.62
N SER A 27 24.33 1.12 -11.83
CA SER A 27 23.76 2.44 -12.20
C SER A 27 22.51 2.76 -11.38
N VAL A 28 21.58 1.81 -11.30
CA VAL A 28 20.32 1.95 -10.54
C VAL A 28 20.59 2.00 -9.04
N GLN A 29 21.50 1.16 -8.52
CA GLN A 29 21.94 1.23 -7.12
C GLN A 29 22.44 2.64 -6.76
N GLN A 30 23.22 3.26 -7.65
CA GLN A 30 23.72 4.61 -7.43
C GLN A 30 22.62 5.67 -7.51
N GLN A 31 21.64 5.52 -8.41
CA GLN A 31 20.46 6.40 -8.47
C GLN A 31 19.65 6.33 -7.17
N ILE A 32 19.40 5.12 -6.65
CA ILE A 32 18.72 4.93 -5.36
C ILE A 32 19.52 5.59 -4.24
N LYS A 33 20.83 5.33 -4.17
CA LYS A 33 21.69 5.95 -3.14
C LYS A 33 21.64 7.47 -3.18
N ASN A 34 21.58 8.08 -4.37
CA ASN A 34 21.47 9.52 -4.53
C ASN A 34 20.09 10.03 -4.09
N LEU A 35 19.01 9.34 -4.50
CA LEU A 35 17.63 9.68 -4.13
C LEU A 35 17.44 9.63 -2.61
N THR A 36 18.03 8.62 -1.96
CA THR A 36 17.85 8.35 -0.54
C THR A 36 19.00 8.86 0.33
N ALA A 37 19.86 9.74 -0.19
CA ALA A 37 21.11 10.16 0.46
C ALA A 37 20.92 10.84 1.83
N ARG A 38 19.73 11.37 2.10
CA ARG A 38 19.38 12.05 3.36
C ARG A 38 18.76 11.14 4.41
N TYR A 39 18.58 9.85 4.08
CA TYR A 39 17.93 8.88 4.93
C TYR A 39 18.92 7.78 5.31
N PRO A 40 18.76 7.14 6.49
CA PRO A 40 19.63 6.04 6.91
C PRO A 40 19.67 4.86 5.95
N SER A 41 18.57 4.62 5.23
CA SER A 41 18.46 3.55 4.23
C SER A 41 17.37 3.88 3.19
N PRO A 42 17.36 3.17 2.04
CA PRO A 42 16.28 3.31 1.06
C PRO A 42 14.91 2.92 1.61
N VAL A 43 14.87 1.94 2.52
CA VAL A 43 13.65 1.52 3.22
C VAL A 43 13.12 2.65 4.10
N GLU A 44 14.00 3.31 4.85
CA GLU A 44 13.59 4.42 5.73
C GLU A 44 13.11 5.62 4.90
N TYR A 45 13.78 5.92 3.78
CA TYR A 45 13.29 6.91 2.82
C TYR A 45 11.86 6.60 2.36
N PHE A 46 11.60 5.37 1.89
CA PHE A 46 10.28 4.98 1.41
C PHE A 46 9.21 5.19 2.49
N VAL A 47 9.46 4.66 3.69
CA VAL A 47 8.51 4.71 4.81
C VAL A 47 8.27 6.14 5.27
N SER A 48 9.32 6.93 5.51
CA SER A 48 9.18 8.31 5.99
C SER A 48 8.50 9.20 4.96
N THR A 49 8.90 9.16 3.69
CA THR A 49 8.30 9.98 2.64
C THR A 49 6.83 9.61 2.40
N LEU A 50 6.50 8.32 2.45
CA LEU A 50 5.10 7.88 2.35
C LEU A 50 4.28 8.34 3.57
N ALA A 51 4.83 8.19 4.79
CA ALA A 51 4.19 8.63 6.02
C ALA A 51 3.93 10.15 6.03
N GLU A 52 4.90 10.96 5.58
CA GLU A 52 4.74 12.41 5.44
C GLU A 52 3.61 12.78 4.48
N GLY A 53 3.52 12.11 3.32
CA GLY A 53 2.45 12.32 2.35
C GLY A 53 1.07 11.95 2.91
N ILE A 54 0.95 10.80 3.59
CA ILE A 54 -0.31 10.34 4.20
C ILE A 54 -0.69 11.26 5.36
N GLY A 55 0.27 11.60 6.23
CA GLY A 55 0.08 12.45 7.40
C GLY A 55 -0.34 13.88 7.02
N SER A 56 0.19 14.42 5.93
CA SER A 56 -0.23 15.72 5.39
C SER A 56 -1.72 15.73 5.04
N ILE A 57 -2.20 14.64 4.42
CA ILE A 57 -3.62 14.49 4.07
C ILE A 57 -4.46 14.29 5.34
N ALA A 58 -4.03 13.41 6.25
CA ALA A 58 -4.76 13.13 7.49
C ALA A 58 -4.90 14.37 8.38
N GLY A 59 -3.82 15.15 8.52
CA GLY A 59 -3.77 16.39 9.29
C GLY A 59 -4.61 17.51 8.68
N ALA A 60 -4.68 17.63 7.35
CA ALA A 60 -5.47 18.66 6.68
C ALA A 60 -6.98 18.57 6.99
N PHE A 61 -7.48 17.39 7.35
CA PHE A 61 -8.89 17.16 7.67
C PHE A 61 -9.15 16.86 9.15
N TYR A 62 -8.13 16.87 10.01
CA TYR A 62 -8.27 16.48 11.41
C TYR A 62 -9.30 17.37 12.16
N PRO A 63 -10.22 16.81 12.97
CA PRO A 63 -10.38 15.40 13.34
C PRO A 63 -11.37 14.61 12.46
N LYS A 64 -11.77 15.12 11.29
CA LYS A 64 -12.72 14.42 10.40
C LYS A 64 -12.10 13.11 9.88
N PRO A 65 -12.89 12.03 9.71
CA PRO A 65 -12.39 10.76 9.19
C PRO A 65 -11.76 10.92 7.80
N VAL A 66 -10.60 10.29 7.61
CA VAL A 66 -9.90 10.21 6.32
C VAL A 66 -9.69 8.75 5.98
N ILE A 67 -10.13 8.34 4.80
CA ILE A 67 -9.89 6.99 4.30
C ILE A 67 -8.80 7.05 3.24
N ILE A 68 -7.66 6.39 3.48
CA ILE A 68 -6.61 6.19 2.48
C ILE A 68 -6.81 4.83 1.81
N ARG A 69 -6.82 4.83 0.48
CA ARG A 69 -6.77 3.59 -0.29
C ARG A 69 -5.34 3.10 -0.32
N LEU A 70 -5.12 1.83 0.03
CA LEU A 70 -3.82 1.17 -0.13
C LEU A 70 -3.41 1.14 -1.61
N SER A 71 -2.14 0.87 -1.89
CA SER A 71 -1.62 0.92 -3.26
C SER A 71 -2.35 -0.05 -4.19
N ASP A 72 -2.92 0.46 -5.27
CA ASP A 72 -3.60 -0.32 -6.32
C ASP A 72 -2.91 -0.18 -7.67
N PHE A 73 -1.59 -0.03 -7.66
CA PHE A 73 -0.79 -0.03 -8.88
C PHE A 73 -0.85 -1.40 -9.57
N LYS A 74 -0.87 -1.35 -10.89
CA LYS A 74 -0.64 -2.50 -11.76
C LYS A 74 0.86 -2.76 -11.89
N THR A 75 1.21 -3.95 -12.35
CA THR A 75 2.60 -4.36 -12.62
C THR A 75 3.34 -3.38 -13.53
N ASN A 76 2.70 -2.93 -14.62
CA ASN A 76 3.29 -1.97 -15.54
C ASN A 76 3.50 -0.56 -14.93
N GLU A 77 2.71 -0.17 -13.94
CA GLU A 77 2.88 1.10 -13.22
C GLU A 77 4.02 0.99 -12.19
N TYR A 78 4.09 -0.11 -11.43
CA TYR A 78 5.23 -0.39 -10.55
C TYR A 78 6.55 -0.50 -11.33
N ALA A 79 6.54 -1.10 -12.52
CA ALA A 79 7.72 -1.29 -13.35
C ALA A 79 8.37 0.04 -13.78
N GLN A 80 7.58 1.12 -13.82
CA GLN A 80 8.05 2.47 -14.17
C GLN A 80 8.72 3.20 -13.01
N LEU A 81 8.55 2.74 -11.76
CA LEU A 81 9.27 3.29 -10.62
C LEU A 81 10.76 2.95 -10.69
N LEU A 82 11.60 3.75 -10.03
CA LEU A 82 13.03 3.50 -9.98
C LEU A 82 13.30 2.09 -9.43
N GLY A 83 14.00 1.26 -10.23
CA GLY A 83 14.32 -0.13 -9.90
C GLY A 83 13.14 -1.11 -10.01
N GLY A 84 11.97 -0.71 -10.50
CA GLY A 84 10.77 -1.55 -10.55
C GLY A 84 10.82 -2.69 -11.56
N ALA A 85 11.39 -2.46 -12.75
CA ALA A 85 11.37 -3.43 -13.86
C ALA A 85 11.91 -4.84 -13.52
N VAL A 86 12.82 -4.96 -12.53
CA VAL A 86 13.39 -6.26 -12.11
C VAL A 86 12.44 -7.06 -11.20
N PHE A 87 11.46 -6.40 -10.58
CA PHE A 87 10.54 -7.01 -9.62
C PHE A 87 9.14 -7.27 -10.21
N GLU A 88 8.81 -6.62 -11.33
CA GLU A 88 7.48 -6.71 -11.93
C GLU A 88 7.46 -7.68 -13.12
N PRO A 89 6.60 -8.72 -13.09
CA PRO A 89 6.41 -9.57 -14.25
C PRO A 89 5.69 -8.81 -15.37
N GLU A 90 6.02 -9.13 -16.62
CA GLU A 90 5.24 -8.66 -17.76
C GLU A 90 3.92 -9.43 -17.86
N GLU A 91 2.82 -8.68 -17.90
CA GLU A 91 1.47 -9.24 -18.02
C GLU A 91 0.80 -8.74 -19.28
N SER A 92 0.14 -9.63 -20.03
CA SER A 92 -0.63 -9.23 -21.22
C SER A 92 -1.81 -8.31 -20.87
N ASN A 93 -2.39 -8.44 -19.66
CA ASN A 93 -3.52 -7.64 -19.19
C ASN A 93 -3.34 -7.20 -17.72
N PRO A 94 -2.58 -6.12 -17.46
CA PRO A 94 -2.31 -5.65 -16.09
C PRO A 94 -3.57 -5.26 -15.30
N MET A 95 -4.66 -4.91 -15.97
CA MET A 95 -5.94 -4.56 -15.33
C MET A 95 -6.51 -5.68 -14.44
N ILE A 96 -6.30 -6.94 -14.84
CA ILE A 96 -6.80 -8.13 -14.14
C ILE A 96 -5.67 -8.95 -13.49
N GLY A 97 -4.45 -8.40 -13.50
CA GLY A 97 -3.21 -9.06 -13.12
C GLY A 97 -2.82 -8.89 -11.65
N PHE A 98 -1.52 -8.82 -11.40
CA PHE A 98 -0.93 -8.83 -10.06
C PHE A 98 -1.04 -7.47 -9.34
N ARG A 99 -2.20 -7.22 -8.70
CA ARG A 99 -2.53 -5.98 -7.95
C ARG A 99 -3.47 -6.21 -6.76
N GLY A 100 -3.61 -5.19 -5.92
CA GLY A 100 -4.48 -5.14 -4.73
C GLY A 100 -4.27 -6.28 -3.74
N ALA A 101 -5.35 -6.76 -3.10
CA ALA A 101 -5.28 -7.71 -1.98
C ALA A 101 -4.40 -8.95 -2.26
N ALA A 102 -4.49 -9.52 -3.47
CA ALA A 102 -3.70 -10.69 -3.86
C ALA A 102 -2.19 -10.40 -3.88
N ARG A 103 -1.79 -9.17 -4.18
CA ARG A 103 -0.39 -8.74 -4.24
C ARG A 103 0.22 -8.59 -2.84
N TYR A 104 -0.54 -8.02 -1.89
CA TYR A 104 -0.04 -7.65 -0.56
C TYR A 104 0.55 -8.80 0.25
N THR A 105 0.01 -10.01 0.07
CA THR A 105 0.45 -11.20 0.83
C THR A 105 1.27 -12.17 0.00
N HIS A 106 1.54 -11.84 -1.27
CA HIS A 106 2.33 -12.69 -2.14
C HIS A 106 3.82 -12.59 -1.79
N PRO A 107 4.58 -13.71 -1.76
CA PRO A 107 6.00 -13.70 -1.40
C PRO A 107 6.87 -12.75 -2.22
N MET A 108 6.48 -12.43 -3.46
CA MET A 108 7.19 -11.47 -4.31
C MET A 108 7.05 -10.01 -3.85
N TYR A 109 6.08 -9.67 -3.02
CA TYR A 109 5.75 -8.28 -2.66
C TYR A 109 5.45 -8.04 -1.17
N ALA A 110 5.31 -9.09 -0.35
CA ALA A 110 4.94 -8.95 1.06
C ALA A 110 5.83 -7.97 1.85
N GLU A 111 7.13 -7.93 1.57
CA GLU A 111 8.05 -6.94 2.17
C GLU A 111 7.71 -5.51 1.77
N GLY A 112 7.33 -5.28 0.51
CA GLY A 112 6.89 -3.97 0.03
C GLY A 112 5.59 -3.52 0.68
N PHE A 113 4.63 -4.43 0.86
CA PHE A 113 3.39 -4.15 1.60
C PHE A 113 3.65 -3.83 3.07
N ALA A 114 4.63 -4.51 3.70
CA ALA A 114 5.03 -4.20 5.06
C ALA A 114 5.56 -2.76 5.20
N LEU A 115 6.25 -2.22 4.18
CA LEU A 115 6.68 -0.81 4.18
C LEU A 115 5.49 0.16 4.17
N GLU A 116 4.46 -0.11 3.36
CA GLU A 116 3.23 0.68 3.33
C GLU A 116 2.51 0.64 4.69
N CYS A 117 2.43 -0.54 5.31
CA CYS A 117 1.85 -0.70 6.64
C CYS A 117 2.65 0.08 7.71
N LYS A 118 3.98 -0.01 7.68
CA LYS A 118 4.85 0.73 8.60
C LYS A 118 4.67 2.24 8.47
N ALA A 119 4.47 2.75 7.24
CA ALA A 119 4.21 4.17 7.02
C ALA A 119 2.85 4.60 7.61
N ILE A 120 1.80 3.82 7.42
CA ILE A 120 0.47 4.09 8.02
C ILE A 120 0.54 4.03 9.54
N GLU A 121 1.23 3.04 10.09
CA GLU A 121 1.38 2.90 11.53
C GLU A 121 2.13 4.09 12.12
N TRP A 122 3.21 4.55 11.47
CA TRP A 122 3.89 5.79 11.85
C TRP A 122 2.93 6.98 11.89
N VAL A 123 2.11 7.17 10.84
CA VAL A 123 1.14 8.28 10.79
C VAL A 123 0.16 8.22 11.97
N ARG A 124 -0.28 7.02 12.35
CA ARG A 124 -1.24 6.85 13.45
C ARG A 124 -0.60 6.99 14.83
N SER A 125 0.47 6.26 15.11
CA SER A 125 1.06 6.16 16.45
C SER A 125 2.10 7.23 16.77
N VAL A 126 2.90 7.67 15.78
CA VAL A 126 3.95 8.67 15.98
C VAL A 126 3.45 10.08 15.67
N MET A 127 2.72 10.27 14.55
CA MET A 127 2.17 11.59 14.21
C MET A 127 0.82 11.88 14.91
N GLY A 128 0.16 10.86 15.45
CA GLY A 128 -1.07 11.00 16.23
C GLY A 128 -2.36 11.14 15.41
N PHE A 129 -2.34 10.87 14.10
CA PHE A 129 -3.51 11.01 13.24
C PHE A 129 -4.42 9.77 13.28
N THR A 130 -5.15 9.62 14.38
CA THR A 130 -6.06 8.49 14.60
C THR A 130 -7.34 8.55 13.75
N ASN A 131 -7.62 9.67 13.09
CA ASN A 131 -8.71 9.83 12.12
C ASN A 131 -8.45 9.10 10.78
N LEU A 132 -7.26 8.52 10.60
CA LEU A 132 -6.87 7.78 9.40
C LEU A 132 -7.40 6.33 9.42
N SER A 133 -8.34 6.03 8.54
CA SER A 133 -8.77 4.67 8.19
C SER A 133 -8.17 4.23 6.86
N VAL A 134 -8.21 2.92 6.60
CA VAL A 134 -7.60 2.31 5.42
C VAL A 134 -8.64 1.60 4.56
N MET A 135 -8.40 1.49 3.26
CA MET A 135 -9.27 0.80 2.33
C MET A 135 -8.46 -0.15 1.45
N ILE A 136 -8.87 -1.42 1.42
CA ILE A 136 -8.26 -2.47 0.61
C ILE A 136 -8.91 -2.47 -0.78
N PRO A 137 -8.14 -2.20 -1.85
CA PRO A 137 -8.60 -2.30 -3.23
C PRO A 137 -8.44 -3.71 -3.80
N PHE A 138 -9.17 -3.96 -4.88
CA PHE A 138 -9.05 -5.11 -5.77
C PHE A 138 -9.03 -6.47 -5.04
N CYS A 139 -9.90 -6.62 -4.04
CA CYS A 139 -10.04 -7.85 -3.27
C CYS A 139 -11.02 -8.79 -3.98
N ARG A 140 -10.51 -9.87 -4.58
CA ARG A 140 -11.33 -10.75 -5.43
C ARG A 140 -12.11 -11.76 -4.62
N ARG A 141 -11.54 -12.24 -3.51
CA ARG A 141 -12.09 -13.31 -2.67
C ARG A 141 -12.05 -12.94 -1.20
N VAL A 142 -12.95 -13.51 -0.41
CA VAL A 142 -13.03 -13.25 1.03
C VAL A 142 -11.72 -13.62 1.71
N GLU A 143 -11.13 -14.75 1.32
CA GLU A 143 -9.87 -15.24 1.89
C GLU A 143 -8.68 -14.32 1.53
N GLU A 144 -8.72 -13.61 0.40
CA GLU A 144 -7.72 -12.58 0.09
C GLU A 144 -7.81 -11.43 1.08
N GLY A 145 -9.03 -10.95 1.36
CA GLY A 145 -9.29 -9.90 2.34
C GLY A 145 -8.82 -10.28 3.74
N GLN A 146 -9.17 -11.50 4.18
CA GLN A 146 -8.75 -12.03 5.48
C GLN A 146 -7.23 -12.11 5.61
N ARG A 147 -6.53 -12.60 4.57
CA ARG A 147 -5.07 -12.64 4.56
C ARG A 147 -4.45 -11.25 4.60
N THR A 148 -5.00 -10.28 3.86
CA THR A 148 -4.53 -8.89 3.92
C THR A 148 -4.73 -8.29 5.31
N ILE A 149 -5.90 -8.46 5.93
CA ILE A 149 -6.18 -7.96 7.29
C ILE A 149 -5.21 -8.60 8.31
N ALA A 150 -4.95 -9.90 8.19
CA ALA A 150 -3.98 -10.58 9.04
C ALA A 150 -2.56 -10.02 8.86
N ALA A 151 -2.10 -9.84 7.62
CA ALA A 151 -0.79 -9.25 7.33
C ALA A 151 -0.67 -7.80 7.84
N MET A 152 -1.75 -7.01 7.78
CA MET A 152 -1.79 -5.68 8.37
C MET A 152 -1.66 -5.73 9.89
N ALA A 153 -2.37 -6.67 10.54
CA ALA A 153 -2.29 -6.85 11.99
C ALA A 153 -0.88 -7.26 12.46
N GLU A 154 -0.16 -8.08 11.69
CA GLU A 154 1.25 -8.42 11.94
C GLU A 154 2.17 -7.20 11.91
N GLN A 155 1.80 -6.14 11.17
CA GLN A 155 2.51 -4.87 11.10
C GLN A 155 1.99 -3.81 12.09
N GLY A 156 1.14 -4.19 13.05
CA GLY A 156 0.58 -3.30 14.07
C GLY A 156 -0.75 -2.64 13.70
N LEU A 157 -1.23 -2.82 12.48
CA LEU A 157 -2.49 -2.24 11.98
C LEU A 157 -3.67 -3.18 12.22
N LYS A 158 -4.03 -3.37 13.49
CA LYS A 158 -5.16 -4.23 13.88
C LYS A 158 -6.48 -3.50 13.74
N ARG A 159 -7.45 -4.14 13.08
CA ARG A 159 -8.85 -3.67 13.06
C ARG A 159 -9.43 -3.65 14.48
N ASP A 160 -9.92 -2.49 14.91
CA ASP A 160 -10.54 -2.28 16.22
C ASP A 160 -11.47 -1.03 16.20
N ASP A 161 -11.77 -0.47 17.37
CA ASP A 161 -12.58 0.75 17.48
C ASP A 161 -11.89 2.00 16.93
N SER A 162 -10.56 2.01 16.86
CA SER A 162 -9.72 3.12 16.43
C SER A 162 -9.29 3.02 14.96
N LEU A 163 -8.96 1.82 14.47
CA LEU A 163 -8.62 1.58 13.07
C LEU A 163 -9.75 0.85 12.36
N LYS A 164 -10.43 1.56 11.45
CA LYS A 164 -11.42 0.99 10.54
C LYS A 164 -10.79 0.56 9.22
N ILE A 165 -11.16 -0.62 8.76
CA ILE A 165 -10.70 -1.21 7.49
C ILE A 165 -11.90 -1.35 6.56
N TYR A 166 -11.84 -0.65 5.43
CA TYR A 166 -12.88 -0.66 4.40
C TYR A 166 -12.47 -1.54 3.22
N LEU A 167 -13.47 -2.06 2.51
CA LEU A 167 -13.28 -2.71 1.22
C LEU A 167 -13.69 -1.75 0.09
N MET A 168 -12.87 -1.65 -0.96
CA MET A 168 -13.34 -1.05 -2.20
C MET A 168 -14.19 -2.10 -2.95
N CYS A 169 -15.49 -1.85 -3.08
CA CYS A 169 -16.42 -2.71 -3.80
C CYS A 169 -16.35 -2.36 -5.29
N GLU A 170 -15.51 -3.08 -6.03
CA GLU A 170 -15.19 -2.80 -7.44
C GLU A 170 -15.16 -4.07 -8.32
N ILE A 171 -15.33 -5.25 -7.73
CA ILE A 171 -15.36 -6.53 -8.43
C ILE A 171 -16.77 -7.12 -8.28
N PRO A 172 -17.36 -7.73 -9.33
CA PRO A 172 -18.70 -8.33 -9.24
C PRO A 172 -18.87 -9.29 -8.06
N ASN A 173 -17.82 -10.04 -7.72
CA ASN A 173 -17.83 -10.95 -6.58
C ASN A 173 -18.03 -10.24 -5.23
N ASN A 174 -17.59 -8.98 -5.08
CA ASN A 174 -17.83 -8.20 -3.86
C ASN A 174 -19.32 -7.95 -3.63
N VAL A 175 -20.09 -7.76 -4.71
CA VAL A 175 -21.54 -7.58 -4.65
C VAL A 175 -22.24 -8.91 -4.39
N VAL A 176 -21.86 -9.96 -5.12
CA VAL A 176 -22.47 -11.30 -4.99
C VAL A 176 -22.26 -11.90 -3.60
N GLN A 177 -21.08 -11.68 -3.00
CA GLN A 177 -20.72 -12.22 -1.68
C GLN A 177 -20.63 -11.13 -0.60
N VAL A 178 -21.43 -10.06 -0.72
CA VAL A 178 -21.35 -8.89 0.17
C VAL A 178 -21.46 -9.27 1.65
N ASP A 179 -22.35 -10.19 2.00
CA ASP A 179 -22.57 -10.64 3.37
C ASP A 179 -21.33 -11.34 3.96
N ALA A 180 -20.57 -12.07 3.14
CA ALA A 180 -19.35 -12.73 3.57
C ALA A 180 -18.23 -11.72 3.78
N PHE A 181 -18.06 -10.76 2.85
CA PHE A 181 -17.11 -9.66 3.03
C PHE A 181 -17.47 -8.78 4.24
N ALA A 182 -18.75 -8.53 4.50
CA ALA A 182 -19.18 -7.63 5.58
C ALA A 182 -18.78 -8.10 6.99
N GLN A 183 -18.42 -9.37 7.16
CA GLN A 183 -17.91 -9.91 8.43
C GLN A 183 -16.51 -9.37 8.75
N ASP A 184 -15.67 -9.21 7.73
CA ASP A 184 -14.26 -8.89 7.87
C ASP A 184 -13.97 -7.38 7.80
N PHE A 185 -14.87 -6.58 7.21
CA PHE A 185 -14.68 -5.16 6.93
C PHE A 185 -15.66 -4.25 7.70
N ASP A 186 -15.26 -3.01 7.97
CA ASP A 186 -16.09 -2.00 8.65
C ASP A 186 -17.04 -1.24 7.72
N GLY A 187 -16.89 -1.44 6.41
CA GLY A 187 -17.76 -0.86 5.40
C GLY A 187 -17.20 -0.99 3.99
N PHE A 188 -17.95 -0.44 3.05
CA PHE A 188 -17.64 -0.50 1.62
C PHE A 188 -17.58 0.89 1.02
N SER A 189 -16.64 1.09 0.08
CA SER A 189 -16.63 2.23 -0.83
C SER A 189 -16.83 1.72 -2.24
N ILE A 190 -17.86 2.18 -2.94
CA ILE A 190 -18.18 1.69 -4.28
C ILE A 190 -17.20 2.31 -5.29
N GLY A 191 -16.42 1.47 -5.95
CA GLY A 191 -15.54 1.86 -7.05
C GLY A 191 -16.28 1.75 -8.38
N SER A 192 -17.01 2.81 -8.74
CA SER A 192 -17.71 2.92 -10.04
C SER A 192 -16.80 3.37 -11.17
#